data_AF-A0A1F2T2U8-F1
#
_entry.id   AF-A0A1F2T2U8-F1
#
_cell.length_a   1.000
_cell.length_b   1.000
_cell.length_c   1.000
_cell.angle_alpha   90.00
_cell.angle_beta   90.00
_cell.angle_gamma   90.00
#
_symmetry.space_group_name_H-M   'P 1'
#
loop_
_entity.id
_entity.type
_entity.pdbx_description
1 polymer ?
#
loop_
_entity_poly.entity_id
_entity_poly.type
_entity_poly.pdbx_seq_one_letter_code
_entity_poly.pdbx_strand_id
1 'polypeptide(L)'
;MAGEGATVVRTWVIGLVVLVGAGGVSAAQTPPASPDPDPAQIRARQKIFMMEGVLERAVQLGVDNLRRKIRAVMPDDALLQGSPPQVRGFRLDSYGVFFDVEVPSLRRSLAWSLRTMNETGMALTRDLAQMRAFLQAIGDPRIRADFERTLQRIQRQMAPAAPAAARAAATPAAATVTAQSLPLPAPPAATPEPAPAGSPLLTDPSEVYTQEVRAALVDAMIENSGALVIEPGEWLTVAARDNAPTDPALSGDQTTLVLRIRGSDLAAYRAGRLTLEQTRERVEVAEH
;
A
#
# COMPACT_ATOMS: atom_id res chain seq x y z
N MET A 1 -50.85 8.66 54.59
CA MET A 1 -49.89 8.61 53.46
C MET A 1 -48.93 9.76 53.67
N ALA A 2 -47.83 9.61 54.41
CA ALA A 2 -46.58 8.94 54.00
C ALA A 2 -46.11 9.43 52.62
N GLY A 3 -44.98 10.11 52.44
CA GLY A 3 -43.89 10.47 53.34
C GLY A 3 -42.91 11.43 52.65
N GLU A 4 -41.93 11.88 53.43
CA GLU A 4 -40.84 12.80 53.14
C GLU A 4 -40.04 12.58 51.84
N GLY A 5 -39.43 13.66 51.35
CA GLY A 5 -38.45 13.65 50.27
C GLY A 5 -37.62 14.94 50.25
N ALA A 6 -36.62 14.97 51.12
CA ALA A 6 -35.70 16.04 51.46
C ALA A 6 -35.08 16.87 50.32
N THR A 7 -34.94 18.16 50.63
CA THR A 7 -33.96 19.15 50.17
C THR A 7 -32.51 18.65 50.09
N VAL A 8 -31.81 18.97 48.99
CA VAL A 8 -30.37 19.30 49.01
C VAL A 8 -30.11 20.42 47.99
N VAL A 9 -30.14 21.67 48.47
CA VAL A 9 -29.61 22.84 47.76
C VAL A 9 -28.12 22.90 48.07
N ARG A 10 -27.29 22.56 47.09
CA ARG A 10 -25.83 22.56 47.23
C ARG A 10 -25.30 23.97 46.96
N THR A 11 -25.24 24.76 48.03
CA THR A 11 -24.66 26.10 48.10
C THR A 11 -23.18 26.05 47.71
N TRP A 12 -22.81 26.74 46.62
CA TRP A 12 -21.42 26.98 46.26
C TRP A 12 -20.92 28.20 47.03
N VAL A 13 -19.96 27.99 47.94
CA VAL A 13 -19.24 29.08 48.61
C VAL A 13 -18.10 29.53 47.70
N ILE A 14 -18.22 30.75 47.17
CA ILE A 14 -17.16 31.47 46.47
C ILE A 14 -16.24 32.07 47.54
N GLY A 15 -15.08 31.47 47.73
CA GLY A 15 -14.00 32.02 48.57
C GLY A 15 -13.06 32.86 47.72
N LEU A 16 -13.28 34.18 47.72
CA LEU A 16 -12.35 35.19 47.21
C LEU A 16 -11.23 35.37 48.26
N VAL A 17 -9.99 35.05 47.92
CA VAL A 17 -8.81 35.48 48.69
C VAL A 17 -7.88 36.23 47.74
N VAL A 18 -7.87 37.55 47.91
CA VAL A 18 -6.83 38.45 47.39
C VAL A 18 -5.75 38.54 48.46
N LEU A 19 -4.50 38.26 48.09
CA LEU A 19 -3.35 38.60 48.91
C LEU A 19 -2.22 39.09 48.02
N VAL A 20 -1.88 40.37 48.23
CA VAL A 20 -0.75 41.08 47.61
C VAL A 20 0.52 40.76 48.41
N GLY A 21 1.62 40.50 47.71
CA GLY A 21 2.95 40.40 48.33
C GLY A 21 4.04 40.02 47.34
N ALA A 22 4.82 41.01 46.89
CA ALA A 22 6.05 40.82 46.13
C ALA A 22 7.17 40.29 47.04
N GLY A 23 7.89 39.26 46.59
CA GLY A 23 9.05 38.71 47.27
C GLY A 23 9.48 37.42 46.60
N GLY A 24 10.67 37.41 45.99
CA GLY A 24 11.17 36.30 45.19
C GLY A 24 11.25 34.99 45.98
N VAL A 25 10.62 33.96 45.43
CA VAL A 25 10.97 32.57 45.71
C VAL A 25 11.03 31.90 44.34
N SER A 26 12.24 31.60 43.87
CA SER A 26 12.42 30.55 42.87
C SER A 26 11.99 29.26 43.55
N ALA A 27 10.68 28.98 43.54
CA ALA A 27 10.19 27.64 43.75
C ALA A 27 10.76 26.83 42.60
N ALA A 28 11.76 26.01 42.91
CA ALA A 28 12.08 24.86 42.09
C ALA A 28 10.75 24.14 41.90
N GLN A 29 10.18 24.27 40.69
CA GLN A 29 9.03 23.49 40.28
C GLN A 29 9.54 22.06 40.26
N THR A 30 9.32 21.34 41.36
CA THR A 30 9.47 19.89 41.39
C THR A 30 8.63 19.40 40.22
N PRO A 31 9.23 18.77 39.20
CA PRO A 31 8.45 18.21 38.11
C PRO A 31 7.36 17.34 38.75
N PRO A 32 6.07 17.49 38.36
CA PRO A 32 5.05 16.59 38.85
C PRO A 32 5.54 15.17 38.57
N ALA A 33 5.69 14.38 39.63
CA ALA A 33 6.08 12.99 39.52
C ALA A 33 5.10 12.34 38.54
N SER A 34 5.59 11.94 37.37
CA SER A 34 4.80 11.18 36.42
C SER A 34 4.27 9.96 37.16
N PRO A 35 2.94 9.72 37.20
CA PRO A 35 2.42 8.51 37.81
C PRO A 35 3.08 7.31 37.15
N ASP A 36 3.57 6.37 37.97
CA ASP A 36 4.16 5.14 37.47
C ASP A 36 3.19 4.47 36.50
N PRO A 37 3.66 4.04 35.31
CA PRO A 37 2.79 3.46 34.31
C PRO A 37 2.13 2.19 34.86
N ASP A 38 0.79 2.15 34.82
CA ASP A 38 0.00 1.01 35.24
C ASP A 38 0.49 -0.27 34.50
N PRO A 39 0.74 -1.40 35.20
CA PRO A 39 1.15 -2.65 34.57
C PRO A 39 0.19 -3.16 33.48
N ALA A 40 -1.09 -2.78 33.52
CA ALA A 40 -2.04 -3.05 32.44
C ALA A 40 -1.73 -2.23 31.18
N GLN A 41 -1.37 -0.96 31.34
CA GLN A 41 -1.00 -0.06 30.25
C GLN A 41 0.32 -0.49 29.58
N ILE A 42 1.30 -0.93 30.37
CA ILE A 42 2.56 -1.49 29.86
C ILE A 42 2.30 -2.72 28.99
N ARG A 43 1.46 -3.65 29.46
CA ARG A 43 1.08 -4.85 28.70
C ARG A 43 0.34 -4.51 27.41
N ALA A 44 -0.56 -3.53 27.44
CA ALA A 44 -1.27 -3.08 26.24
C ALA A 44 -0.29 -2.52 25.19
N ARG A 45 0.69 -1.71 25.61
CA ARG A 45 1.73 -1.18 24.71
C ARG A 45 2.59 -2.30 24.12
N GLN A 46 3.02 -3.26 24.93
CA GLN A 46 3.78 -4.42 24.46
C GLN A 46 3.03 -5.20 23.37
N LYS A 47 1.73 -5.43 23.55
CA LYS A 47 0.88 -6.10 22.55
C LYS A 47 0.78 -5.31 21.23
N ILE A 48 0.73 -3.98 21.32
CA ILE A 48 0.74 -3.11 20.13
C ILE A 48 2.07 -3.23 19.41
N PHE A 49 3.21 -3.13 20.11
CA PHE A 49 4.54 -3.31 19.51
C PHE A 49 4.70 -4.68 18.83
N MET A 50 4.16 -5.75 19.42
CA MET A 50 4.15 -7.06 18.78
C MET A 50 3.35 -7.05 17.47
N MET A 51 2.17 -6.41 17.47
CA MET A 51 1.35 -6.28 16.27
C MET A 51 1.98 -5.40 15.19
N GLU A 52 2.70 -4.34 15.57
CA GLU A 52 3.46 -3.51 14.62
C GLU A 52 4.44 -4.36 13.81
N GLY A 53 5.22 -5.22 14.47
CA GLY A 53 6.15 -6.13 13.79
C GLY A 53 5.46 -7.19 12.94
N VAL A 54 4.23 -7.60 13.29
CA VAL A 54 3.41 -8.49 12.45
C VAL A 54 2.98 -7.77 11.17
N LEU A 55 2.45 -6.55 11.28
CA LEU A 55 2.01 -5.76 10.14
C LEU A 55 3.18 -5.38 9.22
N GLU A 56 4.33 -5.02 9.79
CA GLU A 56 5.57 -4.76 9.03
C GLU A 56 5.95 -5.98 8.18
N ARG A 57 5.95 -7.17 8.80
CA ARG A 57 6.22 -8.43 8.10
C ARG A 57 5.17 -8.76 7.06
N ALA A 58 3.90 -8.44 7.31
CA ALA A 58 2.82 -8.65 6.35
C ALA A 58 3.02 -7.80 5.07
N VAL A 59 3.37 -6.52 5.22
CA VAL A 59 3.70 -5.65 4.07
C VAL A 59 4.89 -6.23 3.31
N GLN A 60 5.94 -6.65 4.01
CA GLN A 60 7.11 -7.26 3.40
C GLN A 60 6.76 -8.52 2.60
N LEU A 61 5.89 -9.39 3.14
CA LEU A 61 5.40 -10.58 2.44
C LEU A 61 4.61 -10.21 1.18
N GLY A 62 3.75 -9.19 1.22
CA GLY A 62 3.04 -8.68 0.05
C GLY A 62 4.00 -8.19 -1.05
N VAL A 63 5.03 -7.43 -0.66
CA VAL A 63 6.10 -6.97 -1.56
C VAL A 63 6.84 -8.15 -2.17
N ASP A 64 7.21 -9.15 -1.37
CA ASP A 64 7.96 -10.31 -1.85
C ASP A 64 7.11 -11.24 -2.72
N ASN A 65 5.80 -11.35 -2.46
CA ASN A 65 4.86 -12.03 -3.35
C ASN A 65 4.83 -11.35 -4.72
N LEU A 66 4.71 -10.02 -4.74
CA LEU A 66 4.76 -9.25 -5.99
C LEU A 66 6.09 -9.47 -6.71
N ARG A 67 7.24 -9.40 -6.01
CA ARG A 67 8.56 -9.65 -6.61
C ARG A 67 8.64 -11.00 -7.29
N ARG A 68 8.10 -12.07 -6.67
CA ARG A 68 8.05 -13.39 -7.28
C ARG A 68 7.19 -13.41 -8.55
N LYS A 69 6.03 -12.75 -8.52
CA LYS A 69 5.13 -12.63 -9.68
C LYS A 69 5.77 -11.81 -10.81
N ILE A 70 6.42 -10.69 -10.48
CA ILE A 70 7.16 -9.86 -11.44
C ILE A 70 8.30 -10.66 -12.04
N ARG A 71 9.13 -11.35 -11.24
CA ARG A 71 10.28 -12.12 -11.72
C ARG A 71 9.90 -13.22 -12.73
N ALA A 72 8.71 -13.82 -12.56
CA ALA A 72 8.18 -14.80 -13.49
C ALA A 72 7.87 -14.21 -14.88
N VAL A 73 7.56 -12.91 -14.95
CA VAL A 73 7.20 -12.18 -16.18
C VAL A 73 8.38 -11.35 -16.71
N MET A 74 9.23 -10.82 -15.82
CA MET A 74 10.34 -9.93 -16.10
C MET A 74 11.51 -10.19 -15.13
N PRO A 75 12.69 -10.60 -15.64
CA PRO A 75 13.86 -10.89 -14.79
C PRO A 75 14.62 -9.64 -14.29
N ASP A 76 14.27 -8.42 -14.72
CA ASP A 76 14.92 -7.18 -14.26
C ASP A 76 14.27 -6.64 -12.97
N ASP A 77 15.03 -6.64 -11.86
CA ASP A 77 14.60 -6.30 -10.50
C ASP A 77 14.38 -4.79 -10.21
N ALA A 78 14.43 -3.91 -11.22
CA ALA A 78 14.58 -2.46 -11.06
C ALA A 78 13.31 -1.69 -10.61
N LEU A 79 12.27 -2.36 -10.09
CA LEU A 79 10.95 -1.76 -9.89
C LEU A 79 10.64 -1.34 -8.44
N LEU A 80 11.33 -1.92 -7.44
CA LEU A 80 11.03 -1.72 -6.02
C LEU A 80 12.20 -1.04 -5.30
N GLN A 81 12.25 0.29 -5.40
CA GLN A 81 13.13 1.13 -4.59
C GLN A 81 12.28 1.83 -3.53
N GLY A 82 12.32 1.32 -2.29
CA GLY A 82 11.62 1.94 -1.17
C GLY A 82 12.33 1.65 0.14
N SER A 83 12.17 2.56 1.10
CA SER A 83 12.54 2.35 2.49
C SER A 83 11.81 1.13 3.05
N PRO A 84 12.36 0.44 4.06
CA PRO A 84 11.64 -0.64 4.74
C PRO A 84 10.27 -0.15 5.24
N PRO A 85 9.24 -1.02 5.26
CA PRO A 85 7.94 -0.65 5.79
C PRO A 85 8.07 -0.20 7.24
N GLN A 86 7.32 0.83 7.62
CA GLN A 86 7.24 1.28 9.02
C GLN A 86 5.81 1.15 9.51
N VAL A 87 5.65 0.72 10.76
CA VAL A 87 4.32 0.62 11.37
C VAL A 87 4.34 1.31 12.72
N ARG A 88 3.28 2.07 13.00
CA ARG A 88 3.06 2.73 14.29
C ARG A 88 1.65 2.44 14.77
N GLY A 89 1.53 1.90 15.97
CA GLY A 89 0.27 1.56 16.60
C GLY A 89 -0.10 2.53 17.72
N PHE A 90 -1.38 2.85 17.80
CA PHE A 90 -1.96 3.74 18.79
C PHE A 90 -3.25 3.13 19.33
N ARG A 91 -3.43 3.19 20.65
CA ARG A 91 -4.71 2.88 21.26
C ARG A 91 -5.50 4.17 21.45
N LEU A 92 -6.75 4.15 21.00
CA LEU A 92 -7.68 5.26 21.10
C LEU A 92 -8.81 4.85 22.03
N ASP A 93 -8.98 5.57 23.13
CA ASP A 93 -10.02 5.28 24.12
C ASP A 93 -11.40 5.29 23.47
N SER A 94 -12.20 4.26 23.75
CA SER A 94 -13.57 4.08 23.22
C SER A 94 -13.69 3.89 21.70
N TYR A 95 -12.59 3.97 20.95
CA TYR A 95 -12.57 3.69 19.51
C TYR A 95 -11.95 2.33 19.22
N GLY A 96 -10.83 1.98 19.87
CA GLY A 96 -10.11 0.73 19.66
C GLY A 96 -8.62 0.95 19.36
N VAL A 97 -8.09 0.28 18.34
CA VAL A 97 -6.67 0.32 17.98
C VAL A 97 -6.49 0.78 16.54
N PHE A 98 -5.59 1.74 16.34
CA PHE A 98 -5.25 2.31 15.04
C PHE A 98 -3.78 2.03 14.72
N PHE A 99 -3.49 1.61 13.50
CA PHE A 99 -2.13 1.44 13.00
C PHE A 99 -1.93 2.32 11.77
N ASP A 100 -0.87 3.11 11.79
CA ASP A 100 -0.35 3.82 10.63
C ASP A 100 0.78 3.00 10.01
N VAL A 101 0.63 2.62 8.74
CA VAL A 101 1.53 1.73 8.02
C VAL A 101 2.10 2.49 6.83
N GLU A 102 3.40 2.72 6.83
CA GLU A 102 4.13 3.26 5.68
C GLU A 102 4.56 2.11 4.78
N VAL A 103 4.02 2.10 3.57
CA VAL A 103 4.25 1.09 2.54
C VAL A 103 5.30 1.60 1.55
N PRO A 104 6.28 0.76 1.15
CA PRO A 104 7.25 1.13 0.13
C PRO A 104 6.56 1.59 -1.16
N SER A 105 6.88 2.79 -1.65
CA SER A 105 6.36 3.27 -2.93
C SER A 105 6.98 2.47 -4.10
N LEU A 106 6.15 2.14 -5.09
CA LEU A 106 6.62 1.58 -6.35
C LEU A 106 6.97 2.69 -7.31
N ARG A 107 8.24 2.81 -7.69
CA ARG A 107 8.63 3.68 -8.81
C ARG A 107 8.45 2.93 -10.11
N ARG A 108 7.48 3.36 -10.93
CA ARG A 108 7.30 2.88 -12.30
C ARG A 108 8.57 3.19 -13.09
N SER A 109 9.37 2.18 -13.42
CA SER A 109 10.64 2.40 -14.11
C SER A 109 10.40 2.91 -15.54
N LEU A 110 11.30 3.77 -16.04
CA LEU A 110 11.24 4.25 -17.44
C LEU A 110 11.31 3.09 -18.44
N ALA A 111 12.03 2.02 -18.10
CA ALA A 111 12.11 0.81 -18.90
C ALA A 111 10.74 0.12 -19.06
N TRP A 112 9.91 0.12 -18.02
CA TRP A 112 8.55 -0.42 -18.08
C TRP A 112 7.66 0.41 -18.99
N SER A 113 7.68 1.74 -18.85
CA SER A 113 6.93 2.65 -19.72
C SER A 113 7.29 2.45 -21.20
N LEU A 114 8.59 2.36 -21.53
CA LEU A 114 9.05 2.10 -22.90
C LEU A 114 8.63 0.73 -23.43
N ARG A 115 8.59 -0.30 -22.58
CA ARG A 115 8.12 -1.64 -22.98
C ARG A 115 6.61 -1.65 -23.21
N THR A 116 5.81 -1.08 -22.31
CA THR A 116 4.37 -1.00 -22.49
C THR A 116 4.04 -0.23 -23.77
N MET A 117 4.79 0.83 -24.10
CA MET A 117 4.67 1.52 -25.40
C MET A 117 5.02 0.61 -26.58
N ASN A 118 6.09 -0.18 -26.49
CA ASN A 118 6.50 -1.10 -27.57
C ASN A 118 5.52 -2.28 -27.75
N GLU A 119 5.03 -2.86 -26.65
CA GLU A 119 4.02 -3.92 -26.66
C GLU A 119 2.68 -3.41 -27.18
N THR A 120 2.23 -2.23 -26.73
CA THR A 120 1.02 -1.57 -27.28
C THR A 120 1.20 -1.28 -28.77
N GLY A 121 2.39 -0.85 -29.19
CA GLY A 121 2.73 -0.66 -30.61
C GLY A 121 2.64 -1.96 -31.42
N MET A 122 3.18 -3.07 -30.91
CA MET A 122 3.10 -4.37 -31.58
C MET A 122 1.68 -4.97 -31.59
N ALA A 123 0.92 -4.80 -30.50
CA ALA A 123 -0.49 -5.21 -30.43
C ALA A 123 -1.34 -4.44 -31.44
N LEU A 124 -1.20 -3.11 -31.48
CA LEU A 124 -1.89 -2.26 -32.46
C LEU A 124 -1.53 -2.65 -33.90
N THR A 125 -0.26 -2.98 -34.16
CA THR A 125 0.19 -3.41 -35.49
C THR A 125 -0.49 -4.73 -35.90
N ARG A 126 -0.67 -5.66 -34.96
CA ARG A 126 -1.39 -6.93 -35.18
C ARG A 126 -2.88 -6.70 -35.45
N ASP A 127 -3.52 -5.85 -34.66
CA ASP A 127 -4.94 -5.51 -34.82
C ASP A 127 -5.21 -4.79 -36.16
N LEU A 128 -4.32 -3.89 -36.57
CA LEU A 128 -4.38 -3.24 -37.89
C LEU A 128 -4.19 -4.25 -39.03
N ALA A 129 -3.31 -5.23 -38.87
CA ALA A 129 -3.15 -6.30 -39.85
C ALA A 129 -4.41 -7.19 -39.95
N GLN A 130 -5.04 -7.49 -38.82
CA GLN A 130 -6.28 -8.28 -38.75
C GLN A 130 -7.47 -7.52 -39.35
N MET A 131 -7.62 -6.22 -39.05
CA MET A 131 -8.62 -5.37 -39.69
C MET A 131 -8.41 -5.26 -41.21
N ARG A 132 -7.16 -5.17 -41.66
CA ARG A 132 -6.83 -5.16 -43.10
C ARG A 132 -7.23 -6.49 -43.76
N ALA A 133 -6.98 -7.63 -43.13
CA ALA A 133 -7.41 -8.93 -43.63
C ALA A 133 -8.95 -9.04 -43.69
N PHE A 134 -9.66 -8.52 -42.69
CA PHE A 134 -11.13 -8.49 -42.68
C PHE A 134 -11.71 -7.60 -43.80
N LEU A 135 -11.12 -6.44 -44.04
CA LEU A 135 -11.53 -5.54 -45.14
C LEU A 135 -11.17 -6.07 -46.52
N GLN A 136 -10.18 -6.96 -46.65
CA GLN A 136 -9.92 -7.68 -47.89
C GLN A 136 -10.98 -8.75 -48.17
N ALA A 137 -11.59 -9.31 -47.13
CA ALA A 137 -12.73 -10.22 -47.26
C ALA A 137 -14.04 -9.49 -47.62
N ILE A 138 -14.17 -8.20 -47.27
CA ILE A 138 -15.29 -7.34 -47.68
C ILE A 138 -15.00 -6.76 -49.08
N GLY A 139 -15.81 -7.15 -50.07
CA GLY A 139 -15.62 -6.80 -51.48
C GLY A 139 -15.97 -5.36 -51.89
N ASP A 140 -16.34 -4.45 -50.97
CA ASP A 140 -16.86 -3.12 -51.32
C ASP A 140 -15.73 -2.07 -51.49
N PRO A 141 -15.53 -1.51 -52.70
CA PRO A 141 -14.47 -0.54 -52.97
C PRO A 141 -14.67 0.83 -52.30
N ARG A 142 -15.90 1.23 -51.97
CA ARG A 142 -16.16 2.55 -51.35
C ARG A 142 -15.76 2.57 -49.88
N ILE A 143 -16.12 1.50 -49.16
CA ILE A 143 -15.79 1.32 -47.74
C ILE A 143 -14.27 1.29 -47.54
N ARG A 144 -13.54 0.67 -48.48
CA ARG A 144 -12.07 0.65 -48.47
C ARG A 144 -11.45 2.05 -48.54
N ALA A 145 -11.95 2.89 -49.45
CA ALA A 145 -11.42 4.24 -49.65
C ALA A 145 -11.65 5.15 -48.43
N ASP A 146 -12.81 5.05 -47.78
CA ASP A 146 -13.10 5.83 -46.57
C ASP A 146 -12.27 5.36 -45.36
N PHE A 147 -12.02 4.06 -45.25
CA PHE A 147 -11.18 3.50 -44.21
C PHE A 147 -9.71 3.93 -44.34
N GLU A 148 -9.14 3.91 -45.55
CA GLU A 148 -7.77 4.36 -45.80
C GLU A 148 -7.54 5.83 -45.39
N ARG A 149 -8.52 6.70 -45.67
CA ARG A 149 -8.48 8.11 -45.23
C ARG A 149 -8.51 8.23 -43.70
N THR A 150 -9.16 7.31 -43.02
CA THR A 150 -9.26 7.29 -41.56
C THR A 150 -7.94 6.80 -40.94
N LEU A 151 -7.35 5.73 -41.47
CA LEU A 151 -6.03 5.25 -41.05
C LEU A 151 -4.93 6.29 -41.24
N GLN A 152 -4.92 6.99 -42.38
CA GLN A 152 -3.96 8.07 -42.62
C GLN A 152 -4.08 9.23 -41.63
N ARG A 153 -5.25 9.41 -41.02
CA ARG A 153 -5.50 10.44 -40.00
C ARG A 153 -4.95 9.99 -38.66
N ILE A 154 -5.25 8.75 -38.27
CA ILE A 154 -4.77 8.12 -37.03
C ILE A 154 -3.23 8.02 -37.04
N GLN A 155 -2.63 7.59 -38.15
CA GLN A 155 -1.17 7.47 -38.28
C GLN A 155 -0.45 8.82 -38.17
N ARG A 156 -1.07 9.91 -38.67
CA ARG A 156 -0.52 11.27 -38.52
C ARG A 156 -0.63 11.80 -37.09
N GLN A 157 -1.62 11.34 -36.34
CA GLN A 157 -1.86 11.76 -34.96
C GLN A 157 -0.98 10.99 -33.95
N MET A 158 -0.48 9.81 -34.35
CA MET A 158 0.38 8.94 -33.53
C MET A 158 1.88 9.04 -33.84
N ALA A 159 2.28 9.89 -34.80
CA ALA A 159 3.69 10.06 -35.15
C ALA A 159 4.44 10.73 -33.97
N PRO A 160 5.47 10.09 -33.38
CA PRO A 160 6.20 10.65 -32.25
C PRO A 160 7.05 11.84 -32.69
N ALA A 161 7.07 12.90 -31.88
CA ALA A 161 8.06 13.97 -31.99
C ALA A 161 9.44 13.40 -31.63
N ALA A 162 10.27 13.13 -32.62
CA ALA A 162 11.62 12.63 -32.41
C ALA A 162 12.53 13.74 -31.83
N PRO A 163 13.32 13.48 -30.78
CA PRO A 163 14.41 14.36 -30.39
C PRO A 163 15.60 14.16 -31.34
N ALA A 164 16.26 15.27 -31.68
CA ALA A 164 17.45 15.29 -32.53
C ALA A 164 18.64 14.61 -31.84
N ALA A 165 19.16 13.54 -32.45
CA ALA A 165 20.40 12.89 -32.04
C ALA A 165 21.61 13.68 -32.54
N ALA A 166 22.45 14.15 -31.63
CA ALA A 166 23.81 14.59 -31.93
C ALA A 166 24.76 13.39 -31.86
N ARG A 167 25.46 13.17 -32.98
CA ARG A 167 26.59 12.25 -33.20
C ARG A 167 27.73 12.52 -32.22
N ALA A 168 28.41 11.47 -31.73
CA ALA A 168 29.88 11.41 -31.70
C ALA A 168 30.43 10.02 -31.34
N ALA A 169 31.28 9.53 -32.25
CA ALA A 169 32.55 8.82 -32.03
C ALA A 169 32.59 7.37 -31.51
N ALA A 170 33.55 6.65 -32.11
CA ALA A 170 33.86 5.24 -31.98
C ALA A 170 34.90 4.94 -30.88
N THR A 171 34.90 3.65 -30.49
CA THR A 171 35.80 2.73 -29.73
C THR A 171 37.33 3.03 -29.65
N PRO A 172 38.18 2.31 -28.82
CA PRO A 172 38.00 0.98 -28.15
C PRO A 172 38.56 0.75 -26.70
N ALA A 173 38.16 -0.40 -26.13
CA ALA A 173 38.85 -1.39 -25.25
C ALA A 173 39.48 -1.05 -23.87
N ALA A 174 39.08 -1.80 -22.83
CA ALA A 174 39.97 -2.46 -21.84
C ALA A 174 39.24 -3.44 -20.87
N ALA A 175 39.96 -4.51 -20.52
CA ALA A 175 39.88 -5.36 -19.32
C ALA A 175 38.80 -6.45 -19.18
N THR A 176 39.17 -7.67 -19.57
CA THR A 176 38.68 -8.94 -19.03
C THR A 176 39.29 -9.23 -17.65
N VAL A 177 38.46 -9.48 -16.63
CA VAL A 177 38.81 -10.24 -15.43
C VAL A 177 37.75 -11.31 -15.22
N THR A 178 38.14 -12.55 -15.44
CA THR A 178 37.30 -13.75 -15.26
C THR A 178 37.46 -14.25 -13.82
N ALA A 179 36.41 -14.15 -13.00
CA ALA A 179 36.32 -14.86 -11.72
C ALA A 179 35.51 -16.15 -11.91
N GLN A 180 36.19 -17.30 -11.87
CA GLN A 180 35.54 -18.61 -11.83
C GLN A 180 34.90 -18.82 -10.46
N SER A 181 33.58 -19.02 -10.42
CA SER A 181 32.87 -19.57 -9.27
C SER A 181 32.27 -20.92 -9.66
N LEU A 182 32.50 -21.91 -8.80
CA LEU A 182 32.11 -23.31 -8.97
C LEU A 182 30.57 -23.45 -8.97
N PRO A 183 29.98 -24.25 -9.87
CA PRO A 183 28.55 -24.53 -9.84
C PRO A 183 28.19 -25.53 -8.74
N LEU A 184 27.32 -25.14 -7.81
CA LEU A 184 26.51 -26.08 -7.03
C LEU A 184 25.30 -26.53 -7.87
N PRO A 185 24.83 -27.78 -7.73
CA PRO A 185 23.65 -28.25 -8.45
C PRO A 185 22.39 -27.53 -7.95
N ALA A 186 21.72 -26.83 -8.87
CA ALA A 186 20.40 -26.26 -8.66
C ALA A 186 19.35 -27.39 -8.53
N PRO A 187 18.37 -27.28 -7.60
CA PRO A 187 17.20 -28.16 -7.60
C PRO A 187 16.42 -28.02 -8.93
N PRO A 188 15.68 -29.05 -9.35
CA PRO A 188 14.98 -29.05 -10.64
C PRO A 188 14.05 -27.85 -10.74
N ALA A 189 14.35 -26.97 -11.70
CA ALA A 189 13.49 -25.87 -12.07
C ALA A 189 12.15 -26.45 -12.52
N ALA A 190 11.10 -26.21 -11.72
CA ALA A 190 9.75 -26.27 -12.21
C ALA A 190 9.68 -25.27 -13.37
N THR A 191 9.35 -25.77 -14.57
CA THR A 191 9.08 -24.95 -15.74
C THR A 191 8.14 -23.83 -15.34
N PRO A 192 8.53 -22.54 -15.40
CA PRO A 192 7.60 -21.46 -15.16
C PRO A 192 6.54 -21.55 -16.26
N GLU A 193 5.31 -21.83 -15.85
CA GLU A 193 4.14 -21.75 -16.70
C GLU A 193 4.11 -20.33 -17.30
N PRO A 194 4.01 -20.19 -18.64
CA PRO A 194 3.99 -18.88 -19.26
C PRO A 194 2.82 -18.09 -18.71
N ALA A 195 3.13 -16.95 -18.06
CA ALA A 195 2.11 -16.04 -17.58
C ALA A 195 1.14 -15.71 -18.73
N PRO A 196 -0.18 -15.73 -18.47
CA PRO A 196 -1.17 -15.51 -19.52
C PRO A 196 -0.92 -14.15 -20.18
N ALA A 197 -0.93 -14.13 -21.51
CA ALA A 197 -0.88 -12.91 -22.30
C ALA A 197 -2.06 -12.00 -21.88
N GLY A 198 -1.75 -10.80 -21.38
CA GLY A 198 -2.73 -9.90 -20.76
C GLY A 198 -2.74 -9.90 -19.23
N SER A 199 -1.68 -10.41 -18.58
CA SER A 199 -1.57 -10.37 -17.11
C SER A 199 -1.68 -8.91 -16.60
N PRO A 200 -2.51 -8.61 -15.59
CA PRO A 200 -2.72 -7.26 -15.06
C PRO A 200 -1.43 -6.59 -14.57
N LEU A 201 -0.42 -7.40 -14.24
CA LEU A 201 0.96 -6.96 -13.97
C LEU A 201 1.61 -6.15 -15.11
N LEU A 202 1.22 -6.41 -16.37
CA LEU A 202 1.72 -5.66 -17.54
C LEU A 202 0.90 -4.40 -17.83
N THR A 203 -0.34 -4.32 -17.37
CA THR A 203 -1.23 -3.18 -17.61
C THR A 203 -1.15 -2.18 -16.48
N ASP A 204 -1.24 -2.64 -15.23
CA ASP A 204 -1.13 -1.82 -14.03
C ASP A 204 -0.47 -2.57 -12.85
N PRO A 205 0.87 -2.54 -12.75
CA PRO A 205 1.60 -3.19 -11.65
C PRO A 205 1.36 -2.50 -10.31
N SER A 206 0.96 -1.23 -10.32
CA SER A 206 0.67 -0.47 -9.10
C SER A 206 -0.61 -1.01 -8.44
N GLU A 207 -1.65 -1.31 -9.22
CA GLU A 207 -2.85 -1.96 -8.69
C GLU A 207 -2.55 -3.35 -8.11
N VAL A 208 -1.79 -4.18 -8.84
CA VAL A 208 -1.47 -5.53 -8.36
C VAL A 208 -0.66 -5.47 -7.06
N TYR A 209 0.25 -4.49 -6.94
CA TYR A 209 0.94 -4.25 -5.69
C TYR A 209 0.01 -3.89 -4.54
N THR A 210 -0.87 -2.92 -4.75
CA THR A 210 -1.84 -2.49 -3.75
C THR A 210 -2.72 -3.67 -3.32
N GLN A 211 -3.11 -4.54 -4.25
CA GLN A 211 -3.87 -5.75 -3.95
C GLN A 211 -3.08 -6.76 -3.10
N GLU A 212 -1.80 -7.02 -3.43
CA GLU A 212 -0.95 -7.94 -2.65
C GLU A 212 -0.71 -7.43 -1.22
N VAL A 213 -0.41 -6.14 -1.08
CA VAL A 213 -0.20 -5.51 0.23
C VAL A 213 -1.50 -5.48 1.03
N ARG A 214 -2.62 -5.11 0.39
CA ARG A 214 -3.95 -5.13 1.01
C ARG A 214 -4.29 -6.52 1.53
N ALA A 215 -4.15 -7.56 0.71
CA ALA A 215 -4.46 -8.93 1.10
C ALA A 215 -3.60 -9.37 2.30
N ALA A 216 -2.30 -9.11 2.26
CA ALA A 216 -1.40 -9.46 3.35
C ALA A 216 -1.74 -8.70 4.66
N LEU A 217 -2.08 -7.41 4.58
CA LEU A 217 -2.49 -6.62 5.74
C LEU A 217 -3.81 -7.13 6.34
N VAL A 218 -4.80 -7.43 5.51
CA VAL A 218 -6.08 -7.98 5.95
C VAL A 218 -5.89 -9.30 6.69
N ASP A 219 -5.09 -10.21 6.12
CA ASP A 219 -4.81 -11.51 6.74
C ASP A 219 -4.11 -11.34 8.09
N ALA A 220 -3.11 -10.47 8.14
CA ALA A 220 -2.39 -10.16 9.37
C ALA A 220 -3.31 -9.55 10.44
N MET A 221 -4.21 -8.63 10.07
CA MET A 221 -5.21 -8.06 10.96
C MET A 221 -6.12 -9.13 11.56
N ILE A 222 -6.61 -10.06 10.75
CA ILE A 222 -7.58 -11.07 11.19
C ILE A 222 -6.89 -12.12 12.08
N GLU A 223 -5.74 -12.63 11.67
CA GLU A 223 -5.07 -13.74 12.36
C GLU A 223 -4.34 -13.33 13.64
N ASN A 224 -3.80 -12.10 13.70
CA ASN A 224 -2.90 -11.70 14.79
C ASN A 224 -3.48 -10.66 15.76
N SER A 225 -4.68 -10.13 15.48
CA SER A 225 -5.35 -9.18 16.38
C SER A 225 -5.79 -9.78 17.71
N GLY A 226 -5.73 -11.11 17.89
CA GLY A 226 -6.19 -11.78 19.10
C GLY A 226 -5.50 -11.33 20.39
N ALA A 227 -4.27 -10.84 20.31
CA ALA A 227 -3.54 -10.29 21.44
C ALA A 227 -4.04 -8.90 21.85
N LEU A 228 -4.62 -8.14 20.91
CA LEU A 228 -5.15 -6.81 21.14
C LEU A 228 -6.46 -6.91 21.93
N VAL A 229 -6.59 -6.12 22.99
CA VAL A 229 -7.81 -6.06 23.81
C VAL A 229 -8.80 -5.15 23.10
N ILE A 230 -9.53 -5.67 22.12
CA ILE A 230 -10.51 -4.89 21.35
C ILE A 230 -11.90 -5.33 21.77
N GLU A 231 -12.68 -4.40 22.31
CA GLU A 231 -14.06 -4.65 22.72
C GLU A 231 -14.97 -4.88 21.50
N PRO A 232 -16.12 -5.56 21.64
CA PRO A 232 -17.00 -5.87 20.51
C PRO A 232 -17.48 -4.63 19.73
N GLY A 233 -17.59 -3.48 20.41
CA GLY A 233 -17.97 -2.20 19.80
C GLY A 233 -16.81 -1.38 19.26
N GLU A 234 -15.57 -1.77 19.55
CA GLU A 234 -14.35 -1.08 19.11
C GLU A 234 -13.93 -1.56 17.70
N TRP A 235 -13.07 -0.76 17.07
CA TRP A 235 -12.52 -0.99 15.74
C TRP A 235 -11.03 -1.28 15.81
N LEU A 236 -10.60 -2.19 14.93
CA LEU A 236 -9.21 -2.27 14.49
C LEU A 236 -9.10 -1.56 13.15
N THR A 237 -8.27 -0.54 13.07
CA THR A 237 -8.06 0.25 11.86
C THR A 237 -6.59 0.24 11.46
N VAL A 238 -6.31 0.00 10.19
CA VAL A 238 -4.98 0.08 9.59
C VAL A 238 -5.05 1.07 8.43
N ALA A 239 -4.29 2.15 8.51
CA ALA A 239 -4.11 3.10 7.41
C ALA A 239 -2.75 2.84 6.76
N ALA A 240 -2.75 2.35 5.54
CA ALA A 240 -1.56 2.08 4.74
C ALA A 240 -1.35 3.23 3.75
N ARG A 241 -0.27 3.98 3.93
CA ARG A 241 0.13 5.12 3.09
C ARG A 241 1.38 4.77 2.29
N ASP A 242 1.53 5.31 1.10
CA ASP A 242 2.82 5.21 0.41
C ASP A 242 3.90 6.05 1.13
N ASN A 243 5.16 5.65 1.00
CA ASN A 243 6.31 6.41 1.51
C ASN A 243 7.06 7.17 0.41
N ALA A 244 6.35 7.54 -0.66
CA ALA A 244 6.97 8.29 -1.75
C ALA A 244 7.50 9.62 -1.17
N PRO A 245 8.77 10.00 -1.44
CA PRO A 245 9.28 11.26 -0.94
C PRO A 245 8.40 12.39 -1.50
N THR A 246 7.85 13.19 -0.59
CA THR A 246 7.09 14.40 -0.89
C THR A 246 8.02 15.40 -1.57
N ASP A 247 8.26 15.26 -2.86
CA ASP A 247 8.95 16.26 -3.64
C ASP A 247 7.92 17.34 -4.02
N PRO A 248 8.01 18.57 -3.48
CA PRO A 248 7.02 19.61 -3.73
C PRO A 248 6.95 20.04 -5.20
N ALA A 249 7.94 19.67 -6.02
CA ALA A 249 7.96 19.91 -7.46
C ALA A 249 7.34 18.77 -8.29
N LEU A 250 7.16 17.58 -7.69
CA LEU A 250 6.55 16.40 -8.30
C LEU A 250 5.50 15.87 -7.33
N SER A 251 4.30 16.47 -7.36
CA SER A 251 3.14 15.95 -6.62
C SER A 251 2.82 14.52 -7.12
N GLY A 252 3.45 13.53 -6.50
CA GLY A 252 3.00 12.15 -6.57
C GLY A 252 1.66 12.05 -5.87
N ASP A 253 0.72 11.37 -6.50
CA ASP A 253 -0.59 11.09 -5.91
C ASP A 253 -0.39 10.09 -4.76
N GLN A 254 -0.33 10.58 -3.52
CA GLN A 254 -0.17 9.74 -2.34
C GLN A 254 -1.51 9.07 -2.04
N THR A 255 -1.63 7.79 -2.36
CA THR A 255 -2.84 7.01 -2.04
C THR A 255 -2.76 6.47 -0.62
N THR A 256 -3.81 6.71 0.17
CA THR A 256 -3.97 6.12 1.51
C THR A 256 -5.08 5.07 1.49
N LEU A 257 -4.71 3.82 1.77
CA LEU A 257 -5.62 2.70 1.92
C LEU A 257 -5.99 2.50 3.39
N VAL A 258 -7.25 2.70 3.75
CA VAL A 258 -7.76 2.50 5.11
C VAL A 258 -8.56 1.20 5.19
N LEU A 259 -8.10 0.27 6.03
CA LEU A 259 -8.73 -1.01 6.32
C LEU A 259 -9.29 -0.98 7.73
N ARG A 260 -10.53 -1.43 7.94
CA ARG A 260 -11.13 -1.49 9.28
C ARG A 260 -12.02 -2.70 9.49
N ILE A 261 -12.01 -3.22 10.70
CA ILE A 261 -12.84 -4.36 11.11
C ILE A 261 -13.32 -4.18 12.55
N ARG A 262 -14.55 -4.61 12.84
CA ARG A 262 -15.12 -4.55 14.20
C ARG A 262 -14.56 -5.64 15.11
N GLY A 263 -14.42 -5.31 16.39
CA GLY A 263 -14.04 -6.25 17.43
C GLY A 263 -15.02 -7.43 17.56
N SER A 264 -16.32 -7.22 17.28
CA SER A 264 -17.32 -8.29 17.27
C SER A 264 -17.04 -9.37 16.21
N ASP A 265 -16.60 -8.95 15.03
CA ASP A 265 -16.32 -9.87 13.91
C ASP A 265 -15.01 -10.63 14.18
N LEU A 266 -13.99 -9.94 14.69
CA LEU A 266 -12.74 -10.56 15.15
C LEU A 266 -12.99 -11.55 16.31
N ALA A 267 -13.93 -11.26 17.22
CA ALA A 267 -14.32 -12.18 18.27
C ALA A 267 -15.05 -13.42 17.70
N ALA A 268 -15.92 -13.23 16.70
CA ALA A 268 -16.62 -14.32 16.03
C ALA A 268 -15.67 -15.23 15.24
N TYR A 269 -14.67 -14.66 14.55
CA TYR A 269 -13.59 -15.40 13.89
C TYR A 269 -12.80 -16.25 14.88
N ARG A 270 -12.33 -15.65 15.99
CA ARG A 270 -11.59 -16.36 17.04
C ARG A 270 -12.41 -17.47 17.71
N ALA A 271 -13.72 -17.30 17.77
CA ALA A 271 -14.65 -18.31 18.29
C ALA A 271 -14.97 -19.42 17.26
N GLY A 272 -14.38 -19.39 16.06
CA GLY A 272 -14.64 -20.35 14.98
C GLY A 272 -16.03 -20.23 14.35
N ARG A 273 -16.75 -19.12 14.59
CA ARG A 273 -18.09 -18.87 14.04
C ARG A 273 -18.06 -18.25 12.65
N LEU A 274 -16.96 -17.58 12.31
CA LEU A 274 -16.68 -17.06 10.97
C LEU A 274 -15.41 -17.73 10.45
N THR A 275 -15.40 -18.04 9.16
CA THR A 275 -14.17 -18.46 8.46
C THR A 275 -13.31 -17.23 8.13
N LEU A 276 -12.05 -17.46 7.74
CA LEU A 276 -11.16 -16.38 7.29
C LEU A 276 -11.79 -15.61 6.13
N GLU A 277 -12.30 -16.30 5.10
CA GLU A 277 -12.94 -15.67 3.95
C GLU A 277 -14.17 -14.84 4.34
N GLN A 278 -15.04 -15.39 5.19
CA GLN A 278 -16.20 -14.65 5.70
C GLN A 278 -15.79 -13.41 6.50
N THR A 279 -14.65 -13.47 7.19
CA THR A 279 -14.14 -12.35 7.97
C THR A 279 -13.50 -11.29 7.06
N ARG A 280 -12.81 -11.70 5.99
CA ARG A 280 -12.29 -10.78 4.96
C ARG A 280 -13.40 -9.95 4.33
N GLU A 281 -14.56 -10.55 4.06
CA GLU A 281 -15.73 -9.84 3.53
C GLU A 281 -16.31 -8.79 4.51
N ARG A 282 -15.99 -8.88 5.81
CA ARG A 282 -16.41 -7.91 6.83
C ARG A 282 -15.45 -6.74 7.00
N VAL A 283 -14.29 -6.77 6.34
CA VAL A 283 -13.33 -5.66 6.38
C VAL A 283 -13.84 -4.53 5.49
N GLU A 284 -14.02 -3.35 6.06
CA GLU A 284 -14.33 -2.16 5.27
C GLU A 284 -13.03 -1.58 4.70
N VAL A 285 -13.04 -1.29 3.41
CA VAL A 285 -11.89 -0.73 2.67
C VAL A 285 -12.27 0.64 2.13
N ALA A 286 -11.47 1.65 2.42
CA ALA A 286 -11.58 2.99 1.87
C ALA A 286 -10.25 3.44 1.28
N GLU A 287 -10.28 4.08 0.11
CA GLU A 287 -9.10 4.66 -0.54
C GLU A 287 -9.29 6.18 -0.63
N HIS A 288 -8.23 6.91 -0.28
CA HIS A 288 -8.18 8.37 -0.20
C HIS A 288 -6.96 8.92 -0.92
#